data_AF-A0A1G2F7U1-F1
#
_entry.id   AF-A0A1G2F7U1-F1
#
_cell.length_a   1.000
_cell.length_b   1.000
_cell.length_c   1.000
_cell.angle_alpha   90.00
_cell.angle_beta   90.00
_cell.angle_gamma   90.00
#
_symmetry.space_group_name_H-M   'P 1'
#
loop_
_entity.id
_entity.type
_entity.pdbx_description
1 polymer ?
#
loop_
_entity_poly.entity_id
_entity_poly.type
_entity_poly.pdbx_seq_one_letter_code
_entity_poly.pdbx_strand_id
1 'polypeptide(L)'
;MIKDKLIKFGLIFVLGAVGGILGSQFLFPWLAGIGFLKNVDWIRQAGEGTTVINRTERVVITENEALEDAIDKCSGVVVGVISEVTEKITAGKKIILEKPEILAQGTGFIASSDGLIVTAKNLIPDSAQKILVVYNSRQIEAEIKKADEASGIAVLKINENNLPVLPFAEKEPRLGEQLFLIGVKSPDFNKFADFDIVRQISPVFDIGFSGREIIGCPIFNLKGEIAGLNWADSAGLAKITKSSEIKQLLK
;
A
#
# COMPACT_ATOMS: atom_id res chain seq x y z
N MET A 1 50.82 56.96 -38.49
CA MET A 1 49.88 57.71 -37.64
C MET A 1 48.51 57.04 -37.43
N ILE A 2 47.93 56.33 -38.41
CA ILE A 2 46.58 55.73 -38.29
C ILE A 2 46.58 54.39 -37.51
N LYS A 3 47.59 53.52 -37.68
CA LYS A 3 47.69 52.22 -37.00
C LYS A 3 47.74 52.33 -35.46
N ASP A 4 48.48 53.29 -34.90
CA ASP A 4 48.58 53.46 -33.44
C ASP A 4 47.27 53.92 -32.79
N LYS A 5 46.46 54.72 -33.50
CA LYS A 5 45.13 55.12 -33.00
C LYS A 5 44.17 53.94 -32.97
N LEU A 6 44.24 53.05 -33.96
CA LEU A 6 43.42 51.83 -34.02
C LEU A 6 43.79 50.83 -32.92
N ILE A 7 45.08 50.64 -32.63
CA ILE A 7 45.52 49.74 -31.55
C ILE A 7 45.09 50.27 -30.19
N LYS A 8 45.23 51.58 -29.94
CA LYS A 8 44.76 52.22 -28.70
C LYS A 8 43.24 52.10 -28.54
N PHE A 9 42.49 52.25 -29.62
CA PHE A 9 41.04 52.09 -29.59
C PHE A 9 40.63 50.63 -29.31
N GLY A 10 41.31 49.66 -29.92
CA GLY A 10 41.12 48.24 -29.65
C GLY A 10 41.40 47.86 -28.19
N LEU A 11 42.49 48.39 -27.61
CA LEU A 11 42.83 48.17 -26.21
C LEU A 11 41.76 48.72 -25.25
N ILE A 12 41.26 49.94 -25.50
CA ILE A 12 40.19 50.55 -24.69
C ILE A 12 38.90 49.72 -24.80
N PHE A 13 38.58 49.21 -25.99
CA PHE A 13 37.40 48.38 -26.21
C PHE A 13 37.49 47.05 -25.46
N VAL A 14 38.64 46.38 -25.50
CA VAL A 14 38.86 45.11 -24.79
C VAL A 14 38.83 45.32 -23.27
N LEU A 15 39.46 46.39 -22.77
CA LEU A 15 39.39 46.75 -21.35
C LEU A 15 37.94 47.06 -20.91
N GLY A 16 37.18 47.75 -21.74
CA GLY A 16 35.75 48.02 -21.48
C GLY A 16 34.90 46.75 -21.48
N ALA A 17 35.14 45.83 -22.43
CA ALA A 17 34.42 44.55 -22.50
C ALA A 17 34.75 43.65 -21.29
N VAL A 18 36.03 43.54 -20.93
CA VAL A 18 36.46 42.78 -19.73
C VAL A 18 35.90 43.42 -18.46
N GLY A 19 35.92 44.75 -18.36
CA GLY A 19 35.33 45.49 -17.24
C GLY A 19 33.82 45.29 -17.13
N GLY A 20 33.10 45.25 -18.25
CA GLY A 20 31.66 44.97 -18.28
C GLY A 20 31.31 43.56 -17.81
N ILE A 21 32.06 42.56 -18.27
CA ILE A 21 31.87 41.15 -17.88
C ILE A 21 32.16 40.98 -16.38
N LEU A 22 33.32 41.46 -15.91
CA LEU A 22 33.69 41.37 -14.49
C LEU A 22 32.74 42.18 -13.59
N GLY A 23 32.31 43.35 -14.05
CA GLY A 23 31.33 44.18 -13.37
C GLY A 23 29.99 43.46 -13.19
N SER A 24 29.52 42.76 -14.23
CA SER A 24 28.28 41.99 -14.19
C SER A 24 28.31 40.80 -13.24
N GLN A 25 29.46 40.13 -13.14
CA GLN A 25 29.57 38.90 -12.36
C GLN A 25 29.91 39.15 -10.89
N PHE A 26 30.65 40.21 -10.56
CA PHE A 26 31.14 40.45 -9.20
C PHE A 26 30.69 41.78 -8.59
N LEU A 27 30.63 42.86 -9.38
CA LEU A 27 30.40 44.21 -8.85
C LEU A 27 28.91 44.53 -8.67
N PHE A 28 28.08 44.23 -9.67
CA PHE A 28 26.63 44.52 -9.62
C PHE A 28 25.87 43.74 -8.53
N PRO A 29 26.16 42.44 -8.26
CA PRO A 29 25.56 41.74 -7.13
C PRO A 29 25.84 42.40 -5.77
N TRP A 30 27.05 42.96 -5.60
CA TRP A 30 27.41 43.70 -4.38
C TRP A 30 26.73 45.08 -4.31
N LEU A 31 26.68 45.81 -5.43
CA LEU A 31 26.03 47.13 -5.51
C LEU A 31 24.51 47.06 -5.30
N ALA A 32 23.85 45.99 -5.76
CA ALA A 32 22.42 45.77 -5.53
C ALA A 32 22.05 45.60 -4.04
N GLY A 33 23.02 45.28 -3.17
CA GLY A 33 22.84 45.19 -1.72
C GLY A 33 22.90 46.53 -0.99
N ILE A 34 23.32 47.61 -1.66
CA ILE A 34 23.49 48.93 -1.03
C ILE A 34 22.18 49.71 -1.08
N GLY A 35 21.67 50.10 0.09
CA GLY A 35 20.29 50.62 0.26
C GLY A 35 19.90 51.82 -0.61
N PHE A 36 20.83 52.73 -0.93
CA PHE A 36 20.54 53.91 -1.77
C PHE A 36 20.55 53.62 -3.28
N LEU A 37 21.20 52.53 -3.72
CA LEU A 37 21.27 52.11 -5.13
C LEU A 37 20.16 51.13 -5.51
N LYS A 38 19.40 50.63 -4.53
CA LYS A 38 18.29 49.69 -4.72
C LYS A 38 17.16 50.23 -5.62
N ASN A 39 17.01 51.56 -5.69
CA ASN A 39 15.95 52.22 -6.47
C ASN A 39 16.34 52.49 -7.93
N VAL A 40 17.50 51.99 -8.38
CA VAL A 40 17.99 52.18 -9.74
C VAL A 40 17.67 50.92 -10.56
N ASP A 41 16.75 51.05 -11.51
CA ASP A 41 16.14 49.93 -12.24
C ASP A 41 17.15 48.99 -12.94
N TRP A 42 18.23 49.54 -13.51
CA TRP A 42 19.23 48.75 -14.23
C TRP A 42 20.17 47.94 -13.32
N ILE A 43 20.37 48.36 -12.05
CA ILE A 43 21.18 47.62 -11.06
C ILE A 43 20.41 46.43 -10.51
N ARG A 44 19.11 46.62 -10.27
CA ARG A 44 18.19 45.56 -9.84
C ARG A 44 18.11 44.44 -10.89
N GLN A 45 17.95 44.81 -12.15
CA GLN A 45 17.86 43.87 -13.25
C GLN A 45 19.17 43.08 -13.49
N ALA A 46 20.32 43.69 -13.21
CA ALA A 46 21.63 43.02 -13.30
C ALA A 46 21.89 42.03 -12.14
N GLY A 47 21.30 42.25 -10.96
CA GLY A 47 21.37 41.34 -9.81
C GLY A 47 20.36 40.19 -9.85
N GLU A 48 19.25 40.37 -10.56
CA GLU A 48 18.19 39.37 -10.77
C GLU A 48 18.53 38.37 -11.91
N GLY A 49 19.78 37.86 -11.93
CA GLY A 49 20.11 36.69 -12.75
C GLY A 49 19.22 35.54 -12.30
N THR A 50 18.21 35.21 -13.10
CA THR A 50 17.19 34.21 -12.80
C THR A 50 17.82 32.82 -12.75
N THR A 51 18.39 32.45 -11.61
CA THR A 51 18.58 31.05 -11.28
C THR A 51 17.16 30.50 -11.04
N VAL A 52 16.56 29.94 -12.09
CA VAL A 52 15.32 29.17 -11.98
C VAL A 52 15.66 27.94 -11.17
N ILE A 53 15.56 28.06 -9.84
CA ILE A 53 15.56 26.92 -8.94
C ILE A 53 14.21 26.27 -9.17
N ASN A 54 14.16 25.30 -10.08
CA ASN A 54 13.03 24.38 -10.11
C ASN A 54 13.11 23.60 -8.79
N ARG A 55 12.35 24.05 -7.79
CA ARG A 55 12.26 23.41 -6.47
C ARG A 55 11.55 22.08 -6.70
N THR A 56 12.27 21.06 -7.13
CA THR A 56 11.78 19.69 -7.04
C THR A 56 11.66 19.43 -5.55
N GLU A 57 10.45 19.54 -5.00
CA GLU A 57 10.12 19.03 -3.67
C GLU A 57 10.37 17.53 -3.72
N ARG A 58 11.61 17.13 -3.45
CA ARG A 58 11.97 15.75 -3.22
C ARG A 58 11.43 15.44 -1.84
N VAL A 59 10.18 15.00 -1.79
CA VAL A 59 9.66 14.32 -0.61
C VAL A 59 10.48 13.04 -0.49
N VAL A 60 11.50 13.07 0.37
CA VAL A 60 12.23 11.87 0.76
C VAL A 60 11.30 11.13 1.71
N ILE A 61 10.41 10.33 1.15
CA ILE A 61 9.60 9.40 1.95
C ILE A 61 10.58 8.35 2.43
N THR A 62 10.79 8.28 3.74
CA THR A 62 11.59 7.19 4.31
C THR A 62 10.78 5.91 4.13
N GLU A 63 11.40 4.80 3.71
CA GLU A 63 10.70 3.55 3.37
C GLU A 63 9.72 3.06 4.45
N ASN A 64 10.05 3.31 5.72
CA ASN A 64 9.20 3.00 6.87
C ASN A 64 7.89 3.79 6.88
N GLU A 65 7.92 5.08 6.53
CA GLU A 65 6.73 5.94 6.49
C GLU A 65 5.75 5.46 5.42
N ALA A 66 6.26 5.05 4.24
CA ALA A 66 5.42 4.51 3.17
C ALA A 66 4.72 3.21 3.57
N LEU A 67 5.39 2.36 4.34
CA LEU A 67 4.81 1.11 4.84
C LEU A 67 3.75 1.39 5.93
N GLU A 68 4.03 2.29 6.86
CA GLU A 68 3.09 2.70 7.90
C GLU A 68 1.81 3.30 7.29
N ASP A 69 1.95 4.25 6.35
CA ASP A 69 0.82 4.84 5.63
C ASP A 69 0.00 3.80 4.86
N ALA A 70 0.68 2.84 4.22
CA ALA A 70 0.04 1.75 3.50
C ALA A 70 -0.72 0.82 4.45
N ILE A 71 -0.15 0.48 5.61
CA ILE A 71 -0.80 -0.35 6.63
C ILE A 71 -2.04 0.35 7.17
N ASP A 72 -1.95 1.64 7.51
CA ASP A 72 -3.07 2.40 8.05
C ASP A 72 -4.24 2.47 7.05
N LYS A 73 -3.93 2.75 5.78
CA LYS A 73 -4.89 2.74 4.68
C LYS A 73 -5.53 1.36 4.50
N CYS A 74 -4.75 0.29 4.59
CA CYS A 74 -5.24 -1.06 4.37
C CYS A 74 -6.02 -1.64 5.55
N SER A 75 -5.72 -1.18 6.77
CA SER A 75 -6.26 -1.76 8.01
C SER A 75 -7.79 -1.76 8.03
N GLY A 76 -8.43 -0.72 7.48
CA GLY A 76 -9.89 -0.53 7.51
C GLY A 76 -10.68 -1.58 6.72
N VAL A 77 -10.02 -2.31 5.81
CA VAL A 77 -10.65 -3.32 4.93
C VAL A 77 -10.53 -4.73 5.50
N VAL A 78 -9.65 -4.94 6.49
CA VAL A 78 -9.41 -6.24 7.09
C VAL A 78 -10.45 -6.55 8.17
N VAL A 79 -10.99 -7.75 8.11
CA VAL A 79 -12.04 -8.25 9.00
C VAL A 79 -11.65 -9.58 9.64
N GLY A 80 -12.26 -9.90 10.77
CA GLY A 80 -12.20 -11.24 11.34
C GLY A 80 -13.29 -12.14 10.78
N VAL A 81 -13.03 -13.43 10.74
CA VAL A 81 -14.00 -14.46 10.36
C VAL A 81 -14.03 -15.52 11.45
N ILE A 82 -15.24 -15.90 11.87
CA ILE A 82 -15.50 -16.93 12.87
C ILE A 82 -16.52 -17.90 12.27
N SER A 83 -16.24 -19.18 12.36
CA SER A 83 -17.20 -20.25 12.05
C SER A 83 -17.58 -20.98 13.33
N GLU A 84 -18.88 -21.11 13.57
CA GLU A 84 -19.42 -21.69 14.78
C GLU A 84 -20.44 -22.79 14.47
N VAL A 85 -20.54 -23.74 15.40
CA VAL A 85 -21.57 -24.77 15.43
C VAL A 85 -22.42 -24.60 16.69
N THR A 86 -23.74 -24.61 16.53
CA THR A 86 -24.70 -24.48 17.63
C THR A 86 -25.31 -25.81 18.04
N GLU A 87 -25.17 -26.84 17.20
CA GLU A 87 -25.79 -28.14 17.42
C GLU A 87 -24.84 -29.27 17.03
N LYS A 88 -24.73 -30.28 17.88
CA LYS A 88 -23.97 -31.50 17.60
C LYS A 88 -24.87 -32.71 17.56
N ILE A 89 -24.61 -33.61 16.61
CA ILE A 89 -25.26 -34.92 16.57
C ILE A 89 -24.31 -35.89 17.26
N THR A 90 -24.70 -36.42 18.42
CA THR A 90 -23.94 -37.44 19.15
C THR A 90 -24.84 -38.64 19.41
N ALA A 91 -24.40 -39.82 18.97
CA ALA A 91 -25.15 -41.07 19.10
C ALA A 91 -26.60 -40.98 18.57
N GLY A 92 -26.81 -40.30 17.44
CA GLY A 92 -28.12 -40.12 16.81
C GLY A 92 -29.06 -39.14 17.51
N LYS A 93 -28.63 -38.50 18.61
CA LYS A 93 -29.36 -37.42 19.28
C LYS A 93 -28.80 -36.05 18.91
N LYS A 94 -29.70 -35.12 18.61
CA LYS A 94 -29.40 -33.70 18.38
C LYS A 94 -29.24 -33.01 19.74
N ILE A 95 -28.06 -32.49 20.01
CA ILE A 95 -27.74 -31.75 21.23
C ILE A 95 -27.54 -30.28 20.82
N ILE A 96 -28.38 -29.39 21.34
CA ILE A 96 -28.19 -27.94 21.19
C ILE A 96 -27.17 -27.53 22.26
N LEU A 97 -26.10 -26.87 21.83
CA LEU A 97 -25.06 -26.39 22.73
C LEU A 97 -25.54 -25.11 23.43
N GLU A 98 -25.33 -25.01 24.75
CA GLU A 98 -25.65 -23.79 25.51
C GLU A 98 -24.79 -22.60 25.05
N LYS A 99 -23.57 -22.87 24.58
CA LYS A 99 -22.67 -21.90 23.96
C LYS A 99 -22.21 -22.42 22.60
N PRO A 100 -22.21 -21.59 21.54
CA PRO A 100 -21.66 -21.98 20.26
C PRO A 100 -20.22 -22.45 20.40
N GLU A 101 -19.88 -23.53 19.72
CA GLU A 101 -18.50 -24.00 19.63
C GLU A 101 -17.85 -23.41 18.38
N ILE A 102 -16.71 -22.77 18.58
CA ILE A 102 -15.92 -22.19 17.51
C ILE A 102 -15.17 -23.32 16.80
N LEU A 103 -15.44 -23.48 15.50
CA LEU A 103 -14.77 -24.46 14.66
C LEU A 103 -13.48 -23.91 14.04
N ALA A 104 -13.54 -22.65 13.59
CA ALA A 104 -12.42 -21.98 12.94
C ALA A 104 -12.50 -20.46 13.15
N GLN A 105 -11.34 -19.81 13.23
CA GLN A 105 -11.21 -18.37 13.30
C GLN A 105 -10.00 -17.92 12.49
N GLY A 106 -10.11 -16.76 11.84
CA GLY A 106 -9.02 -16.19 11.08
C GLY A 106 -9.40 -14.86 10.46
N THR A 107 -8.72 -14.51 9.37
CA THR A 107 -8.85 -13.20 8.74
C THR A 107 -9.66 -13.29 7.44
N GLY A 108 -10.28 -12.20 7.05
CA GLY A 108 -10.74 -11.95 5.68
C GLY A 108 -10.59 -10.47 5.33
N PHE A 109 -11.07 -10.10 4.15
CA PHE A 109 -11.07 -8.70 3.73
C PHE A 109 -12.33 -8.34 2.94
N ILE A 110 -12.69 -7.06 2.99
CA ILE A 110 -13.85 -6.52 2.26
C ILE A 110 -13.46 -6.35 0.78
N ALA A 111 -14.12 -7.11 -0.09
CA ALA A 111 -13.88 -7.11 -1.52
C ALA A 111 -14.83 -6.20 -2.31
N SER A 112 -15.96 -5.80 -1.71
CA SER A 112 -16.92 -4.89 -2.34
C SER A 112 -17.67 -4.06 -1.30
N SER A 113 -18.07 -2.84 -1.72
CA SER A 113 -18.69 -1.83 -0.86
C SER A 113 -20.09 -2.22 -0.40
N ASP A 114 -20.69 -3.22 -1.05
CA ASP A 114 -21.99 -3.79 -0.73
C ASP A 114 -21.90 -4.98 0.24
N GLY A 115 -20.71 -5.34 0.75
CA GLY A 115 -20.58 -6.38 1.77
C GLY A 115 -20.12 -7.75 1.27
N LEU A 116 -19.44 -7.84 0.11
CA LEU A 116 -18.70 -9.06 -0.22
C LEU A 116 -17.40 -9.14 0.57
N ILE A 117 -17.17 -10.27 1.22
CA ILE A 117 -15.97 -10.58 2.00
C ILE A 117 -15.26 -11.77 1.34
N VAL A 118 -13.93 -11.69 1.24
CA VAL A 118 -13.09 -12.80 0.78
C VAL A 118 -12.27 -13.31 1.94
N THR A 119 -12.22 -14.63 2.09
CA THR A 119 -11.47 -15.31 3.15
C THR A 119 -10.98 -16.69 2.68
N ALA A 120 -10.26 -17.42 3.53
CA ALA A 120 -9.77 -18.76 3.24
C ALA A 120 -10.88 -19.81 3.41
N LYS A 121 -10.98 -20.79 2.50
CA LYS A 121 -11.97 -21.89 2.59
C LYS A 121 -11.80 -22.70 3.88
N ASN A 122 -10.57 -22.88 4.37
CA ASN A 122 -10.31 -23.61 5.62
C ASN A 122 -10.97 -22.96 6.85
N LEU A 123 -11.32 -21.68 6.78
CA LEU A 123 -12.07 -21.00 7.84
C LEU A 123 -13.56 -21.31 7.80
N ILE A 124 -14.05 -21.91 6.71
CA ILE A 124 -15.46 -22.25 6.47
C ILE A 124 -15.60 -23.78 6.35
N PRO A 125 -15.50 -24.52 7.47
CA PRO A 125 -15.70 -25.96 7.46
C PRO A 125 -17.16 -26.29 7.15
N ASP A 126 -17.42 -27.42 6.49
CA ASP A 126 -18.79 -27.77 6.05
C ASP A 126 -19.74 -28.07 7.22
N SER A 127 -19.19 -28.34 8.41
CA SER A 127 -19.94 -28.47 9.67
C SER A 127 -20.31 -27.13 10.31
N ALA A 128 -19.84 -25.99 9.77
CA ALA A 128 -20.21 -24.67 10.26
C ALA A 128 -21.70 -24.42 10.00
N GLN A 129 -22.41 -24.07 11.08
CA GLN A 129 -23.82 -23.70 11.00
C GLN A 129 -23.99 -22.18 10.88
N LYS A 130 -23.04 -21.43 11.45
CA LYS A 130 -23.04 -19.99 11.44
C LYS A 130 -21.65 -19.45 11.09
N ILE A 131 -21.61 -18.44 10.24
CA ILE A 131 -20.39 -17.69 9.93
C ILE A 131 -20.61 -16.25 10.36
N LEU A 132 -19.68 -15.73 11.14
CA LEU A 132 -19.68 -14.36 11.65
C LEU A 132 -18.46 -13.63 11.10
N VAL A 133 -18.69 -12.44 10.57
CA VAL A 133 -17.65 -11.49 10.20
C VAL A 133 -17.53 -10.46 11.32
N VAL A 134 -16.31 -10.28 11.83
CA VAL A 134 -16.00 -9.27 12.84
C VAL A 134 -15.50 -8.01 12.14
N TYR A 135 -16.30 -6.95 12.21
CA TYR A 135 -15.98 -5.65 11.62
C TYR A 135 -16.35 -4.52 12.58
N ASN A 136 -15.40 -3.63 12.88
CA ASN A 136 -15.55 -2.53 13.85
C ASN A 136 -16.14 -3.01 15.20
N SER A 137 -15.58 -4.10 15.74
CA SER A 137 -16.03 -4.74 17.00
C SER A 137 -17.46 -5.26 17.00
N ARG A 138 -18.13 -5.32 15.83
CA ARG A 138 -19.44 -5.92 15.64
C ARG A 138 -19.29 -7.29 14.97
N GLN A 139 -20.07 -8.25 15.43
CA GLN A 139 -20.22 -9.55 14.76
C GLN A 139 -21.44 -9.49 13.83
N ILE A 140 -21.23 -9.79 12.57
CA ILE A 140 -22.22 -9.70 11.51
C ILE A 140 -22.34 -11.06 10.86
N GLU A 141 -23.56 -11.59 10.82
CA GLU A 141 -23.80 -12.88 10.17
C GLU A 141 -23.58 -12.79 8.67
N ALA A 142 -22.86 -13.78 8.13
CA ALA A 142 -22.48 -13.83 6.73
C ALA A 142 -23.03 -15.08 6.05
N GLU A 143 -23.48 -14.91 4.82
CA GLU A 143 -23.90 -16.01 3.94
C GLU A 143 -22.73 -16.45 3.06
N ILE A 144 -22.57 -17.76 2.86
CA ILE A 144 -21.62 -18.28 1.87
C ILE A 144 -22.21 -18.05 0.48
N LYS A 145 -21.52 -17.28 -0.38
CA LYS A 145 -21.89 -17.14 -1.79
C LYS A 145 -21.14 -18.13 -2.67
N LYS A 146 -19.86 -18.35 -2.38
CA LYS A 146 -19.00 -19.26 -3.14
C LYS A 146 -17.89 -19.79 -2.26
N ALA A 147 -17.50 -21.02 -2.49
CA ALA A 147 -16.38 -21.69 -1.83
C ALA A 147 -15.68 -22.54 -2.88
N ASP A 148 -14.38 -22.34 -3.04
CA ASP A 148 -13.57 -23.08 -4.00
C ASP A 148 -12.37 -23.70 -3.30
N GLU A 149 -12.34 -25.03 -3.25
CA GLU A 149 -11.26 -25.79 -2.61
C GLU A 149 -9.97 -25.74 -3.42
N ALA A 150 -10.05 -25.60 -4.75
CA ALA A 150 -8.88 -25.61 -5.61
C ALA A 150 -8.02 -24.35 -5.39
N SER A 151 -8.67 -23.19 -5.32
CA SER A 151 -8.02 -21.92 -4.98
C SER A 151 -7.89 -21.67 -3.47
N GLY A 152 -8.54 -22.47 -2.62
CA GLY A 152 -8.53 -22.31 -1.16
C GLY A 152 -9.28 -21.07 -0.66
N ILE A 153 -10.21 -20.53 -1.43
CA ILE A 153 -10.92 -19.28 -1.15
C ILE A 153 -12.42 -19.49 -0.90
N ALA A 154 -12.98 -18.70 0.00
CA ALA A 154 -14.42 -18.51 0.14
C ALA A 154 -14.81 -17.04 -0.04
N VAL A 155 -15.96 -16.82 -0.68
CA VAL A 155 -16.64 -15.53 -0.81
C VAL A 155 -17.90 -15.56 0.05
N LEU A 156 -17.96 -14.63 1.00
CA LEU A 156 -19.08 -14.44 1.90
C LEU A 156 -19.81 -13.13 1.58
N LYS A 157 -21.06 -13.03 2.01
CA LYS A 157 -21.88 -11.82 1.90
C LYS A 157 -22.41 -11.43 3.28
N ILE A 158 -22.20 -10.18 3.66
CA ILE A 158 -22.82 -9.56 4.83
C ILE A 158 -23.83 -8.50 4.41
N ASN A 159 -24.79 -8.22 5.29
CA ASN A 159 -25.81 -7.20 5.08
C ASN A 159 -25.33 -5.83 5.59
N GLU A 160 -24.28 -5.30 4.99
CA GLU A 160 -23.71 -3.97 5.27
C GLU A 160 -23.39 -3.25 3.95
N ASN A 161 -23.45 -1.91 3.96
CA ASN A 161 -23.20 -1.08 2.78
C ASN A 161 -22.20 0.04 3.10
N ASN A 162 -21.70 0.71 2.06
CA ASN A 162 -20.72 1.80 2.17
C ASN A 162 -19.43 1.38 2.88
N LEU A 163 -19.03 0.11 2.69
CA LEU A 163 -17.80 -0.40 3.27
C LEU A 163 -16.58 0.12 2.49
N PRO A 164 -15.44 0.34 3.16
CA PRO A 164 -14.20 0.67 2.49
C PRO A 164 -13.72 -0.52 1.64
N VAL A 165 -13.25 -0.24 0.43
CA VAL A 165 -12.73 -1.24 -0.50
C VAL A 165 -11.40 -0.77 -1.04
N LEU A 166 -10.48 -1.70 -1.23
CA LEU A 166 -9.20 -1.44 -1.89
C LEU A 166 -9.19 -2.01 -3.30
N PRO A 167 -8.50 -1.35 -4.23
CA PRO A 167 -8.27 -1.92 -5.54
C PRO A 167 -7.41 -3.17 -5.43
N PHE A 168 -7.63 -4.10 -6.34
CA PHE A 168 -6.72 -5.21 -6.54
C PHE A 168 -5.58 -4.81 -7.47
N ALA A 169 -4.38 -5.32 -7.23
CA ALA A 169 -3.21 -5.09 -8.06
C ALA A 169 -3.50 -5.43 -9.54
N GLU A 170 -3.08 -4.56 -10.45
CA GLU A 170 -3.24 -4.75 -11.89
C GLU A 170 -2.23 -5.76 -12.45
N LYS A 171 -1.04 -5.81 -11.84
CA LYS A 171 0.07 -6.67 -12.25
C LYS A 171 0.38 -7.66 -11.13
N GLU A 172 0.85 -8.83 -11.51
CA GLU A 172 1.38 -9.77 -10.53
C GLU A 172 2.65 -9.20 -9.86
N PRO A 173 2.87 -9.51 -8.57
CA PRO A 173 4.07 -9.09 -7.87
C PRO A 173 5.35 -9.59 -8.56
N ARG A 174 6.38 -8.74 -8.57
CA ARG A 174 7.68 -9.05 -9.19
C ARG A 174 8.69 -9.57 -8.17
N LEU A 175 9.74 -10.22 -8.66
CA LEU A 175 10.84 -10.71 -7.82
C LEU A 175 11.48 -9.53 -7.09
N GLY A 176 11.66 -9.66 -5.77
CA GLY A 176 12.18 -8.60 -4.90
C GLY A 176 11.17 -7.49 -4.57
N GLU A 177 9.91 -7.60 -5.01
CA GLU A 177 8.86 -6.67 -4.57
C GLU A 177 8.51 -6.94 -3.09
N GLN A 178 8.45 -5.87 -2.29
CA GLN A 178 8.02 -5.96 -0.90
C GLN A 178 6.50 -5.99 -0.84
N LEU A 179 5.98 -6.98 -0.12
CA LEU A 179 4.58 -7.17 0.16
C LEU A 179 4.37 -7.23 1.67
N PHE A 180 3.18 -6.88 2.10
CA PHE A 180 2.80 -7.01 3.50
C PHE A 180 1.42 -7.65 3.60
N LEU A 181 1.16 -8.30 4.72
CA LEU A 181 -0.17 -8.77 5.07
C LEU A 181 -0.66 -8.04 6.31
N ILE A 182 -1.97 -8.00 6.45
CA ILE A 182 -2.62 -7.57 7.69
C ILE A 182 -3.59 -8.66 8.09
N GLY A 183 -3.49 -9.07 9.34
CA GLY A 183 -4.33 -10.10 9.94
C GLY A 183 -5.01 -9.65 11.21
N VAL A 184 -5.93 -10.46 11.70
CA VAL A 184 -6.49 -10.32 13.05
C VAL A 184 -6.12 -11.52 13.91
N LYS A 185 -5.67 -11.25 15.14
CA LYS A 185 -5.40 -12.28 16.13
C LYS A 185 -6.68 -12.65 16.84
N SER A 186 -6.99 -13.94 16.90
CA SER A 186 -8.11 -14.45 17.68
C SER A 186 -7.64 -14.82 19.11
N PRO A 187 -8.42 -14.57 20.16
CA PRO A 187 -9.84 -14.19 20.16
C PRO A 187 -10.11 -12.67 20.22
N ASP A 188 -9.09 -11.83 20.43
CA ASP A 188 -9.29 -10.40 20.72
C ASP A 188 -9.53 -9.54 19.46
N PHE A 189 -9.36 -10.11 18.27
CA PHE A 189 -9.45 -9.46 16.96
C PHE A 189 -8.53 -8.23 16.80
N ASN A 190 -7.43 -8.21 17.57
CA ASN A 190 -6.39 -7.20 17.43
C ASN A 190 -5.66 -7.40 16.10
N LYS A 191 -5.47 -6.31 15.36
CA LYS A 191 -4.78 -6.35 14.07
C LYS A 191 -3.28 -6.54 14.27
N PHE A 192 -2.67 -7.28 13.37
CA PHE A 192 -1.21 -7.38 13.24
C PHE A 192 -0.83 -7.23 11.78
N ALA A 193 0.41 -6.83 11.53
CA ALA A 193 0.99 -6.77 10.21
C ALA A 193 2.28 -7.60 10.17
N ASP A 194 2.57 -8.16 9.01
CA ASP A 194 3.83 -8.82 8.69
C ASP A 194 4.23 -8.40 7.27
N PHE A 195 5.52 -8.33 6.98
CA PHE A 195 6.02 -7.95 5.67
C PHE A 195 7.18 -8.85 5.26
N ASP A 196 7.24 -9.12 3.96
CA ASP A 196 8.35 -9.88 3.38
C ASP A 196 8.47 -9.54 1.88
N ILE A 197 9.53 -10.04 1.27
CA ILE A 197 9.82 -9.85 -0.15
C ILE A 197 9.44 -11.09 -0.95
N VAL A 198 9.08 -10.88 -2.22
CA VAL A 198 8.89 -11.99 -3.16
C VAL A 198 10.24 -12.63 -3.48
N ARG A 199 10.48 -13.84 -2.96
CA ARG A 199 11.74 -14.59 -3.13
C ARG A 199 11.77 -15.41 -4.40
N GLN A 200 10.60 -15.89 -4.83
CA GLN A 200 10.44 -16.69 -6.04
C GLN A 200 9.04 -16.51 -6.61
N ILE A 201 8.91 -16.53 -7.94
CA ILE A 201 7.61 -16.46 -8.64
C ILE A 201 7.26 -17.80 -9.30
N SER A 202 8.26 -18.49 -9.84
CA SER A 202 8.10 -19.73 -10.60
C SER A 202 9.22 -20.72 -10.25
N PRO A 203 8.94 -22.03 -10.08
CA PRO A 203 7.61 -22.67 -10.19
C PRO A 203 6.64 -22.38 -9.02
N VAL A 204 7.12 -21.82 -7.91
CA VAL A 204 6.29 -21.53 -6.72
C VAL A 204 6.39 -20.05 -6.39
N PHE A 205 5.26 -19.43 -6.06
CA PHE A 205 5.20 -18.08 -5.51
C PHE A 205 5.56 -18.14 -4.03
N ASP A 206 6.81 -17.82 -3.70
CA ASP A 206 7.38 -17.99 -2.37
C ASP A 206 7.54 -16.65 -1.64
N ILE A 207 6.87 -16.55 -0.50
CA ILE A 207 6.96 -15.48 0.49
C ILE A 207 7.00 -16.15 1.87
N GLY A 208 7.86 -15.67 2.75
CA GLY A 208 8.19 -16.24 4.06
C GLY A 208 7.24 -15.90 5.20
N PHE A 209 6.01 -15.47 4.92
CA PHE A 209 4.99 -15.33 5.96
C PHE A 209 4.81 -16.65 6.70
N SER A 210 4.77 -16.59 8.03
CA SER A 210 4.72 -17.80 8.86
C SER A 210 3.73 -17.65 10.02
N GLY A 211 3.28 -18.79 10.54
CA GLY A 211 2.30 -18.86 11.62
C GLY A 211 0.89 -19.20 11.13
N ARG A 212 0.05 -19.72 12.03
CA ARG A 212 -1.34 -20.08 11.70
C ARG A 212 -2.29 -18.89 11.63
N GLU A 213 -1.91 -17.78 12.25
CA GLU A 213 -2.69 -16.54 12.31
C GLU A 213 -2.80 -15.84 10.95
N ILE A 214 -1.92 -16.20 9.99
CA ILE A 214 -1.90 -15.61 8.65
C ILE A 214 -2.99 -16.16 7.72
N ILE A 215 -3.72 -17.20 8.14
CA ILE A 215 -4.76 -17.83 7.31
C ILE A 215 -5.89 -16.84 7.06
N GLY A 216 -6.21 -16.66 5.79
CA GLY A 216 -7.20 -15.70 5.31
C GLY A 216 -6.71 -14.24 5.33
N CYS A 217 -5.43 -13.98 5.60
CA CYS A 217 -4.89 -12.63 5.55
C CYS A 217 -4.77 -12.16 4.09
N PRO A 218 -5.31 -10.99 3.73
CA PRO A 218 -4.99 -10.35 2.46
C PRO A 218 -3.51 -9.95 2.43
N ILE A 219 -2.91 -10.07 1.25
CA ILE A 219 -1.57 -9.61 0.95
C ILE A 219 -1.69 -8.36 0.09
N PHE A 220 -0.93 -7.32 0.43
CA PHE A 220 -0.93 -6.02 -0.19
C PHE A 220 0.46 -5.65 -0.71
N ASN A 221 0.50 -4.80 -1.73
CA ASN A 221 1.70 -4.07 -2.10
C ASN A 221 1.77 -2.72 -1.37
N LEU A 222 2.92 -2.03 -1.45
CA LEU A 222 3.13 -0.72 -0.81
C LEU A 222 2.20 0.41 -1.31
N LYS A 223 1.41 0.20 -2.38
CA LYS A 223 0.38 1.16 -2.83
C LYS A 223 -0.97 0.96 -2.12
N GLY A 224 -1.08 -0.11 -1.34
CA GLY A 224 -2.33 -0.56 -0.72
C GLY A 224 -3.26 -1.26 -1.70
N GLU A 225 -2.72 -1.95 -2.70
CA GLU A 225 -3.49 -2.78 -3.63
C GLU A 225 -3.43 -4.24 -3.21
N ILE A 226 -4.53 -4.98 -3.35
CA ILE A 226 -4.59 -6.41 -2.99
C ILE A 226 -3.82 -7.23 -4.02
N ALA A 227 -2.73 -7.85 -3.59
CA ALA A 227 -1.89 -8.75 -4.38
C ALA A 227 -2.33 -10.22 -4.29
N GLY A 228 -2.96 -10.63 -3.19
CA GLY A 228 -3.45 -12.00 -3.00
C GLY A 228 -4.05 -12.26 -1.63
N LEU A 229 -4.24 -13.54 -1.32
CA LEU A 229 -4.75 -14.02 -0.03
C LEU A 229 -3.93 -15.24 0.40
N ASN A 230 -3.53 -15.28 1.67
CA ASN A 230 -2.87 -16.43 2.27
C ASN A 230 -3.91 -17.45 2.78
N TRP A 231 -3.68 -18.73 2.55
CA TRP A 231 -4.50 -19.84 3.06
C TRP A 231 -3.62 -21.06 3.35
N ALA A 232 -4.14 -22.06 4.04
CA ALA A 232 -3.38 -23.27 4.36
C ALA A 232 -3.93 -24.48 3.62
N ASP A 233 -3.07 -25.29 3.01
CA ASP A 233 -3.52 -26.54 2.40
C ASP A 233 -3.83 -27.63 3.45
N SER A 234 -4.24 -28.81 2.98
CA SER A 234 -4.55 -29.95 3.85
C SER A 234 -3.35 -30.47 4.65
N ALA A 235 -2.12 -30.15 4.24
CA ALA A 235 -0.90 -30.45 4.98
C ALA A 235 -0.52 -29.33 5.98
N GLY A 236 -1.28 -28.24 6.03
CA GLY A 236 -1.02 -27.07 6.88
C GLY A 236 0.07 -26.15 6.32
N LEU A 237 0.45 -26.32 5.05
CA LEU A 237 1.42 -25.43 4.39
C LEU A 237 0.71 -24.18 3.89
N ALA A 238 1.31 -23.02 4.18
CA ALA A 238 0.83 -21.75 3.68
C ALA A 238 0.95 -21.70 2.15
N LYS A 239 -0.14 -21.31 1.50
CA LYS A 239 -0.26 -21.08 0.07
C LYS A 239 -0.85 -19.71 -0.17
N ILE A 240 -0.60 -19.19 -1.35
CA ILE A 240 -1.05 -17.86 -1.75
C ILE A 240 -1.87 -18.00 -3.01
N THR A 241 -3.07 -17.44 -2.97
CA THR A 241 -3.92 -17.27 -4.15
C THR A 241 -3.78 -15.86 -4.65
N LYS A 242 -3.45 -15.73 -5.94
CA LYS A 242 -3.15 -14.44 -6.56
C LYS A 242 -4.40 -13.61 -6.76
N SER A 243 -4.26 -12.28 -6.76
CA SER A 243 -5.37 -11.34 -6.99
C SER A 243 -6.12 -11.58 -8.31
N SER A 244 -5.44 -12.08 -9.35
CA SER A 244 -6.03 -12.43 -10.65
C SER A 244 -7.06 -13.56 -10.52
N GLU A 245 -6.77 -14.58 -9.71
CA GLU A 245 -7.67 -15.71 -9.42
C GLU A 245 -8.85 -15.27 -8.53
N ILE A 246 -8.58 -14.43 -7.52
CA ILE A 246 -9.63 -13.86 -6.66
C ILE A 246 -10.65 -13.07 -7.49
N LYS A 247 -10.16 -12.22 -8.42
CA LYS A 247 -11.02 -11.45 -9.34
C LYS A 247 -11.92 -12.34 -10.19
N GLN A 248 -11.47 -13.52 -10.58
CA GLN A 248 -12.28 -14.44 -11.38
C GLN A 248 -13.40 -15.08 -10.53
N LEU A 249 -13.15 -15.31 -9.24
CA LEU A 249 -14.16 -15.86 -8.34
C LEU A 249 -15.26 -14.86 -7.96
N LEU A 250 -14.95 -13.56 -7.98
CA LEU A 250 -15.87 -12.47 -7.65
C LEU A 250 -16.79 -12.05 -8.83
N LYS A 251 -16.52 -12.53 -10.04
CA LYS A 251 -17.40 -12.36 -11.21
C LYS A 251 -18.49 -13.42 -11.24
#